data_AF-A0A848UFF3-F1
#
_entry.id   AF-A0A848UFF3-F1
#
_cell.length_a   1.000
_cell.length_b   1.000
_cell.length_c   1.000
_cell.angle_alpha   90.00
_cell.angle_beta   90.00
_cell.angle_gamma   90.00
#
_symmetry.space_group_name_H-M   'P 1'
#
loop_
_entity.id
_entity.type
_entity.pdbx_description
1 polymer ?
#
loop_
_entity_poly.entity_id
_entity_poly.type
_entity_poly.pdbx_seq_one_letter_code
_entity_poly.pdbx_strand_id
1 'polypeptide(L)'
;MTISESQLLQFINDEVRLSHAVEVERDTDLLLTGLVDSVGVIEIVGWIEDEHGVEIDPLDIVLDNFQTVGRMLAYVDRLSPESTKG
;
A
#
# COMPACT_ATOMS: atom_id res chain seq x y z
N MET A 1 4.18 -9.11 -12.71
CA MET A 1 5.26 -8.99 -11.71
C MET A 1 4.58 -8.63 -10.42
N THR A 2 4.81 -9.35 -9.34
CA THR A 2 4.19 -9.03 -8.03
C THR A 2 5.07 -8.03 -7.30
N ILE A 3 4.49 -6.96 -6.77
CA ILE A 3 5.19 -6.00 -5.92
C ILE A 3 5.69 -6.74 -4.65
N SER A 4 6.95 -6.55 -4.29
CA SER A 4 7.47 -7.08 -3.02
C SER A 4 7.21 -6.12 -1.86
N GLU A 5 7.07 -6.67 -0.65
CA GLU A 5 6.96 -5.91 0.59
C GLU A 5 8.09 -4.88 0.75
N SER A 6 9.32 -5.30 0.46
CA SER A 6 10.49 -4.42 0.53
C SER A 6 10.40 -3.22 -0.39
N GLN A 7 9.86 -3.37 -1.60
CA GLN A 7 9.71 -2.26 -2.54
C GLN A 7 8.66 -1.26 -2.05
N LEU A 8 7.51 -1.75 -1.56
CA LEU A 8 6.46 -0.90 -1.03
C LEU A 8 6.90 -0.18 0.24
N LEU A 9 7.56 -0.87 1.17
CA LEU A 9 8.13 -0.26 2.37
C LEU A 9 9.18 0.80 2.02
N GLN A 10 10.04 0.51 1.05
CA GLN A 10 11.06 1.46 0.61
C GLN A 10 10.40 2.72 0.03
N PHE A 11 9.45 2.56 -0.89
CA PHE A 11 8.73 3.69 -1.47
C PHE A 11 8.04 4.55 -0.42
N ILE A 12 7.32 3.92 0.52
CA ILE A 12 6.61 4.66 1.58
C ILE A 12 7.60 5.41 2.48
N ASN A 13 8.72 4.78 2.83
CA ASN A 13 9.73 5.40 3.68
C ASN A 13 10.51 6.51 2.96
N ASP A 14 10.79 6.37 1.68
CA ASP A 14 11.62 7.33 0.94
C ASP A 14 10.80 8.52 0.43
N GLU A 15 9.57 8.29 -0.05
CA GLU A 15 8.80 9.29 -0.80
C GLU A 15 7.53 9.78 -0.09
N VAL A 16 6.86 8.94 0.71
CA VAL A 16 5.50 9.23 1.20
C VAL A 16 5.45 9.68 2.66
N ARG A 17 6.31 9.13 3.54
CA ARG A 17 6.21 9.39 4.99
C ARG A 17 6.41 10.87 5.32
N LEU A 18 5.58 11.38 6.21
CA LEU A 18 5.64 12.79 6.67
C LEU A 18 6.75 13.04 7.70
N SER A 19 7.20 12.00 8.40
CA SER A 19 8.21 12.09 9.46
C SER A 19 9.30 11.05 9.28
N HIS A 20 10.55 11.48 9.36
CA HIS A 20 11.75 10.63 9.31
C HIS A 20 12.20 10.12 10.68
N ALA A 21 11.47 10.49 11.75
CA ALA A 21 11.81 10.08 13.12
C ALA A 21 11.38 8.64 13.44
N VAL A 22 10.44 8.10 12.67
CA VAL A 22 9.89 6.75 12.83
C VAL A 22 9.82 6.10 11.45
N GLU A 23 10.31 4.87 11.36
CA GLU A 23 10.25 4.09 10.13
C GLU A 23 8.90 3.38 10.02
N VAL A 24 8.35 3.31 8.82
CA VAL A 24 7.16 2.52 8.54
C VAL A 24 7.56 1.06 8.42
N GLU A 25 6.88 0.20 9.17
CA GLU A 25 6.98 -1.25 9.11
C GLU A 25 5.70 -1.87 8.54
N ARG A 26 5.73 -3.18 8.29
CA ARG A 26 4.64 -3.94 7.66
C ARG A 26 3.26 -3.69 8.29
N ASP A 27 3.20 -3.66 9.62
CA ASP A 27 1.97 -3.60 10.40
C ASP A 27 1.73 -2.21 11.03
N THR A 28 2.53 -1.20 10.64
CA THR A 28 2.34 0.18 11.09
C THR A 28 1.02 0.72 10.54
N ASP A 29 0.15 1.21 11.44
CA ASP A 29 -1.05 1.94 11.06
C ASP A 29 -0.68 3.33 10.57
N LEU A 30 -0.68 3.51 9.24
CA LEU A 30 -0.12 4.69 8.59
C LEU A 30 -0.89 5.98 8.94
N LEU A 31 -2.21 5.89 9.03
CA LEU A 31 -3.10 7.04 9.26
C LEU A 31 -3.25 7.35 10.75
N LEU A 32 -3.38 6.33 11.60
CA LEU A 32 -3.52 6.54 13.04
C LEU A 32 -2.24 7.09 13.66
N THR A 33 -1.08 6.65 13.16
CA THR A 33 0.22 7.20 13.57
C THR A 33 0.50 8.58 13.00
N GLY A 34 -0.26 9.01 11.99
CA GLY A 34 -0.03 10.26 11.25
C GLY A 34 1.26 10.26 10.44
N LEU A 35 1.84 9.08 10.17
CA LEU A 35 3.02 8.94 9.32
C LEU A 35 2.69 9.15 7.84
N VAL A 36 1.44 8.88 7.45
CA VAL A 36 0.90 9.15 6.13
C VAL A 36 -0.47 9.81 6.31
N ASP A 37 -0.83 10.73 5.42
CA ASP A 37 -2.14 11.36 5.39
C ASP A 37 -3.01 10.79 4.25
N SER A 38 -4.19 11.38 4.02
CA SER A 38 -5.06 10.95 2.93
C SER A 38 -4.45 11.14 1.54
N VAL A 39 -3.55 12.11 1.36
CA VAL A 39 -2.91 12.38 0.06
C VAL A 39 -1.84 11.34 -0.20
N GLY A 40 -1.02 11.02 0.80
CA GLY A 40 0.00 9.98 0.70
C GLY A 40 -0.59 8.59 0.43
N VAL A 41 -1.80 8.28 0.92
CA VAL A 41 -2.51 7.05 0.54
C VAL A 41 -2.80 7.01 -0.97
N ILE A 42 -3.20 8.13 -1.58
CA ILE A 42 -3.45 8.22 -3.02
C ILE A 42 -2.14 8.06 -3.81
N GLU A 43 -1.02 8.59 -3.31
CA GLU A 43 0.30 8.41 -3.91
C GLU A 43 0.74 6.94 -3.88
N ILE A 44 0.50 6.24 -2.76
CA ILE A 44 0.75 4.80 -2.63
C ILE A 44 -0.10 4.01 -3.63
N VAL A 45 -1.39 4.33 -3.75
CA VAL A 45 -2.29 3.69 -4.72
C VAL A 45 -1.75 3.86 -6.13
N GLY A 46 -1.43 5.09 -6.55
CA GLY A 46 -0.90 5.35 -7.90
C GLY A 46 0.41 4.61 -8.18
N TRP A 47 1.31 4.55 -7.20
CA TRP A 47 2.55 3.78 -7.33
C TRP A 47 2.28 2.27 -7.49
N ILE A 48 1.33 1.71 -6.74
CA ILE A 48 0.92 0.31 -6.88
C ILE A 48 0.32 0.05 -8.26
N GLU A 49 -0.55 0.93 -8.75
CA GLU A 49 -1.17 0.83 -10.08
C GLU A 49 -0.11 0.82 -11.18
N ASP A 50 0.88 1.72 -11.10
CA ASP A 50 1.98 1.82 -12.06
C ASP A 50 2.89 0.58 -12.05
N GLU A 51 3.30 0.10 -10.88
CA GLU A 51 4.20 -1.06 -10.75
C GLU A 51 3.51 -2.39 -11.11
N HIS A 52 2.22 -2.50 -10.80
CA HIS A 52 1.46 -3.74 -11.00
C HIS A 52 0.67 -3.77 -12.32
N GLY A 53 0.53 -2.63 -13.00
CA GLY A 53 -0.24 -2.47 -14.24
C GLY A 53 -1.73 -2.76 -14.05
N VAL A 54 -2.28 -2.39 -12.88
CA VAL A 54 -3.68 -2.58 -12.51
C VAL A 54 -4.32 -1.23 -12.20
N GLU A 55 -5.65 -1.19 -12.21
CA GLU A 55 -6.42 -0.04 -11.71
C GLU A 55 -7.14 -0.48 -10.42
N ILE A 56 -7.05 0.34 -9.39
CA ILE A 56 -7.64 0.11 -8.08
C ILE A 56 -8.97 0.87 -8.02
N ASP A 57 -10.07 0.16 -7.73
CA ASP A 57 -11.37 0.82 -7.58
C ASP A 57 -11.28 1.83 -6.43
N PRO A 58 -11.63 3.12 -6.63
CA PRO A 58 -11.66 4.11 -5.56
C PRO A 58 -12.49 3.69 -4.33
N LEU A 59 -13.49 2.81 -4.51
CA LEU A 59 -14.30 2.26 -3.44
C LEU A 59 -13.53 1.23 -2.57
N ASP A 60 -12.46 0.65 -3.09
CA ASP A 60 -11.57 -0.27 -2.37
C ASP A 60 -10.48 0.45 -1.58
N ILE A 61 -10.28 1.76 -1.80
CA ILE A 61 -9.34 2.61 -1.06
C ILE A 61 -9.93 2.97 0.31
N VAL A 62 -10.08 1.95 1.15
CA VAL A 62 -10.60 2.05 2.52
C VAL A 62 -9.56 1.57 3.53
N LEU A 63 -9.75 1.94 4.79
CA LEU A 63 -8.87 1.55 5.89
C LEU A 63 -8.62 0.03 5.93
N ASP A 64 -9.64 -0.78 5.65
CA ASP A 64 -9.50 -2.24 5.68
C ASP A 64 -8.44 -2.78 4.70
N ASN A 65 -8.18 -2.08 3.59
CA ASN A 65 -7.19 -2.44 2.58
C ASN A 65 -5.89 -1.60 2.67
N PHE A 66 -5.97 -0.33 3.10
CA PHE A 66 -4.85 0.63 3.02
C PHE A 66 -4.37 1.18 4.37
N GLN A 67 -4.80 0.60 5.50
CA GLN A 67 -4.32 1.00 6.84
C GLN A 67 -2.86 0.61 7.08
N THR A 68 -2.40 -0.53 6.55
CA THR A 68 -1.04 -1.04 6.75
C THR A 68 -0.49 -1.61 5.45
N VAL A 69 0.84 -1.67 5.33
CA VAL A 69 1.51 -2.27 4.17
C VAL A 69 1.11 -3.74 3.99
N GLY A 70 0.99 -4.50 5.08
CA GLY A 70 0.54 -5.89 5.04
C GLY A 70 -0.85 -6.05 4.40
N ARG A 71 -1.78 -5.12 4.65
CA ARG A 71 -3.12 -5.13 4.05
C ARG A 71 -3.09 -4.77 2.57
N MET A 72 -2.25 -3.80 2.19
CA MET A 72 -2.09 -3.39 0.79
C MET A 72 -1.56 -4.56 -0.06
N LEU A 73 -0.52 -5.24 0.43
CA LEU A 73 0.02 -6.43 -0.26
C LEU A 73 -1.05 -7.52 -0.41
N ALA A 74 -1.80 -7.80 0.66
CA ALA A 74 -2.89 -8.77 0.60
C ALA A 74 -4.01 -8.36 -0.36
N TYR A 75 -4.26 -7.07 -0.55
CA TYR A 75 -5.20 -6.56 -1.55
C TYR A 75 -4.68 -6.77 -2.96
N VAL A 76 -3.43 -6.38 -3.22
CA VAL A 76 -2.75 -6.54 -4.51
C VAL A 76 -2.66 -8.01 -4.93
N ASP A 77 -2.38 -8.92 -4.00
CA ASP A 77 -2.39 -10.37 -4.27
C ASP A 77 -3.76 -10.86 -4.76
N ARG A 78 -4.86 -10.26 -4.29
CA ARG A 78 -6.23 -10.61 -4.74
C ARG A 78 -6.58 -10.04 -6.11
N LEU A 79 -5.90 -8.98 -6.56
CA LEU A 79 -6.11 -8.41 -7.89
C LEU A 79 -5.54 -9.27 -9.01
N SER A 80 -4.55 -10.12 -8.69
CA SER A 80 -4.00 -11.06 -9.66
C SER A 80 -5.04 -12.17 -9.95
N PRO A 81 -5.45 -12.39 -11.22
CA PRO A 81 -6.48 -13.38 -11.58
C PRO A 81 -6.07 -14.86 -11.36
N GLU A 82 -4.99 -15.14 -10.63
CA GLU A 82 -4.49 -16.50 -10.39
C GLU A 82 -4.83 -17.03 -8.99
N SER A 83 -6.04 -16.78 -8.50
CA SER A 83 -6.63 -17.53 -7.36
C SER A 83 -8.14 -17.71 -7.51
N THR A 84 -8.55 -18.35 -8.61
CA THR A 84 -9.61 -19.37 -8.54
C THR A 84 -8.95 -20.73 -8.74
N LYS A 85 -8.49 -21.34 -7.65
CA LYS A 85 -8.26 -22.78 -7.56
C LYS A 85 -8.61 -23.26 -6.15
N GLY A 86 -9.68 -24.05 -6.06
CA GLY A 86 -10.02 -24.87 -4.90
C GLY A 86 -11.46 -24.71 -4.43
#